data_AF-A0A932QYQ5-F1
#
_entry.id   AF-A0A932QYQ5-F1
#
_cell.length_a   1.000
_cell.length_b   1.000
_cell.length_c   1.000
_cell.angle_alpha   90.00
_cell.angle_beta   90.00
_cell.angle_gamma   90.00
#
_symmetry.space_group_name_H-M   'P 1'
#
loop_
_entity.id
_entity.type
_entity.pdbx_description
1 polymer ?
#
loop_
_entity_poly.entity_id
_entity_poly.type
_entity_poly.pdbx_seq_one_letter_code
_entity_poly.pdbx_strand_id
1 'polypeptide(L)'
;MQNAGQFLKGSAGWRTVIDLLGIAISAGIYIVPLYAIMQHRSDIAHRARIIAANNIINALFMVVAAIGTLWMLKRAFTIPQVFLTMAILNVLVSVYIRRLLPNP
;
A
#
# COMPACT_ATOMS: atom_id res chain seq x y z
N MET A 1 -18.58 -7.90 -21.34
CA MET A 1 -18.09 -7.28 -20.09
C MET A 1 -19.15 -7.53 -19.02
N GLN A 2 -18.82 -8.11 -17.87
CA GLN A 2 -19.78 -8.29 -16.78
C GLN A 2 -20.10 -6.93 -16.15
N ASN A 3 -21.37 -6.66 -15.86
CA ASN A 3 -21.76 -5.44 -15.13
C ASN A 3 -21.62 -5.63 -13.61
N ALA A 4 -21.55 -4.54 -12.85
CA ALA A 4 -21.31 -4.58 -11.40
C ALA A 4 -22.35 -5.46 -10.66
N GLY A 5 -23.61 -5.39 -11.09
CA GLY A 5 -24.69 -6.24 -10.53
C GLY A 5 -24.48 -7.73 -10.79
N GLN A 6 -23.89 -8.13 -11.93
CA GLN A 6 -23.54 -9.53 -12.19
C GLN A 6 -22.31 -9.99 -11.40
N PHE A 7 -21.31 -9.12 -11.21
CA PHE A 7 -20.13 -9.44 -10.40
C PHE A 7 -20.50 -9.74 -8.93
N LEU A 8 -21.39 -8.94 -8.35
CA LEU A 8 -21.83 -9.08 -6.95
C LEU A 8 -22.82 -10.23 -6.71
N LYS A 9 -23.36 -10.86 -7.76
CA LYS A 9 -24.19 -12.08 -7.60
C LYS A 9 -23.37 -13.31 -7.24
N GLY A 10 -22.08 -13.33 -7.56
CA GLY A 10 -21.19 -14.45 -7.25
C GLY A 10 -20.54 -14.32 -5.87
N SER A 11 -20.35 -15.45 -5.17
CA SER A 11 -19.60 -15.51 -3.91
C SER A 11 -18.17 -14.95 -4.04
N ALA A 12 -17.52 -15.20 -5.19
CA ALA A 12 -16.18 -14.68 -5.46
C ALA A 12 -16.11 -13.14 -5.54
N GLY A 13 -17.17 -12.48 -6.02
CA GLY A 13 -17.25 -11.02 -6.09
C GLY A 13 -17.29 -10.39 -4.70
N TRP A 14 -18.13 -10.94 -3.82
CA TRP A 14 -18.20 -10.51 -2.42
C TRP A 14 -16.89 -10.72 -1.65
N ARG A 15 -16.21 -11.86 -1.86
CA ARG A 15 -14.89 -12.10 -1.25
C ARG A 15 -13.89 -11.02 -1.64
N THR A 16 -13.79 -10.70 -2.93
CA THR A 16 -12.91 -9.63 -3.43
C THR A 16 -13.25 -8.28 -2.80
N VAL A 17 -14.54 -7.95 -2.66
CA VAL A 17 -14.98 -6.69 -2.01
C VAL A 17 -14.55 -6.65 -0.55
N ILE A 18 -14.73 -7.75 0.19
CA ILE A 18 -14.33 -7.84 1.59
C ILE A 18 -12.80 -7.71 1.73
N ASP A 19 -12.04 -8.38 0.86
CA ASP A 19 -10.57 -8.28 0.85
C ASP A 19 -10.10 -6.84 0.59
N LEU A 20 -10.68 -6.17 -0.40
CA LEU A 20 -10.37 -4.77 -0.71
C LEU A 20 -10.78 -3.82 0.41
N LEU A 21 -11.92 -4.06 1.06
CA LEU A 21 -12.35 -3.29 2.22
C LEU A 21 -11.39 -3.47 3.40
N GLY A 22 -10.95 -4.69 3.67
CA GLY A 22 -9.96 -4.99 4.71
C GLY A 22 -8.62 -4.29 4.46
N ILE A 23 -8.16 -4.28 3.21
CA ILE A 23 -6.96 -3.53 2.79
C ILE A 23 -7.18 -2.03 3.01
N ALA A 24 -8.32 -1.47 2.62
CA ALA A 24 -8.63 -0.05 2.75
C ALA A 24 -8.66 0.40 4.22
N ILE A 25 -9.31 -0.38 5.10
CA ILE A 25 -9.36 -0.11 6.55
C ILE A 25 -7.95 -0.14 7.14
N SER A 26 -7.18 -1.20 6.83
CA SER A 26 -5.80 -1.36 7.33
C SER A 26 -4.90 -0.21 6.86
N ALA A 27 -5.01 0.17 5.58
CA ALA A 27 -4.28 1.31 5.02
C ALA A 27 -4.66 2.61 5.72
N GLY A 28 -5.95 2.84 5.99
CA GLY A 28 -6.43 4.01 6.73
C GLY A 28 -5.85 4.12 8.15
N ILE A 29 -5.87 3.02 8.90
CA ILE A 29 -5.32 2.94 10.27
C ILE A 29 -3.82 3.28 10.28
N TYR A 30 -3.08 2.93 9.23
CA TYR A 30 -1.65 3.20 9.11
C TYR A 30 -1.35 4.62 8.59
N ILE A 31 -1.93 5.01 7.45
CA ILE A 31 -1.52 6.21 6.71
C ILE A 31 -1.93 7.50 7.40
N VAL A 32 -3.11 7.53 8.05
CA VAL A 32 -3.62 8.71 8.74
C VAL A 32 -2.69 9.19 9.86
N PRO A 33 -2.33 8.36 10.87
CA PRO A 33 -1.42 8.78 11.93
C PRO A 33 0.00 9.04 11.40
N LEU A 34 0.47 8.31 10.40
CA LEU A 34 1.78 8.56 9.79
C LEU A 34 1.86 9.97 9.19
N TYR A 35 0.86 10.37 8.40
CA TYR A 35 0.81 11.71 7.82
C TYR A 35 0.60 12.78 8.91
N ALA A 36 -0.16 12.49 9.96
CA ALA A 36 -0.31 13.39 11.10
C ALA A 36 1.04 13.63 11.82
N ILE A 37 1.82 12.57 12.08
CA ILE A 37 3.16 12.66 12.69
C ILE A 37 4.12 13.42 11.78
N MET A 38 4.14 13.13 10.48
CA MET A 38 4.97 13.83 9.50
C MET A 38 4.64 15.33 9.47
N GLN A 39 3.36 15.67 9.51
CA GLN A 39 2.91 17.06 9.59
C GLN A 39 3.29 17.69 10.93
N HIS A 40 3.10 17.01 12.05
CA HIS A 40 3.43 17.53 13.38
C HIS A 40 4.93 17.80 13.57
N ARG A 41 5.80 16.95 13.01
CA ARG A 41 7.26 17.10 13.06
C ARG A 41 7.83 18.08 12.03
N SER A 42 7.03 18.50 11.05
CA SER A 42 7.46 19.46 10.03
C SER A 42 7.15 20.89 10.46
N ASP A 43 8.14 21.77 10.31
CA ASP A 43 7.94 23.21 10.38
C ASP A 43 6.91 23.64 9.30
N ILE A 44 6.00 24.53 9.68
CA ILE A 44 4.93 25.04 8.82
C ILE A 44 5.50 25.60 7.51
N ALA A 45 6.64 26.32 7.58
CA ALA A 45 7.30 26.89 6.41
C ALA A 45 7.81 25.83 5.42
N HIS A 46 8.10 24.61 5.91
CA HIS A 46 8.71 23.53 5.12
C HIS A 46 7.76 22.35 4.86
N ARG A 47 6.59 22.31 5.50
CA ARG A 47 5.63 21.20 5.45
C ARG A 47 5.23 20.83 4.02
N ALA A 48 4.95 21.81 3.17
CA ALA A 48 4.61 21.57 1.77
C ALA A 48 5.74 20.85 1.00
N ARG A 49 7.00 21.26 1.21
CA ARG A 49 8.17 20.63 0.61
C ARG A 49 8.36 19.20 1.12
N ILE A 50 8.12 18.95 2.41
CA ILE A 50 8.20 17.61 3.02
C ILE A 50 7.14 16.68 2.43
N ILE A 51 5.89 17.15 2.29
CA ILE A 51 4.82 16.38 1.65
C ILE A 51 5.16 16.11 0.18
N ALA A 52 5.69 17.09 -0.56
CA ALA A 52 6.11 16.91 -1.94
C ALA A 52 7.23 15.86 -2.07
N ALA A 53 8.25 15.93 -1.21
CA ALA A 53 9.30 14.92 -1.16
C ALA A 53 8.75 13.52 -0.87
N ASN A 54 7.81 13.40 0.08
CA ASN A 54 7.15 12.14 0.39
C ASN A 54 6.37 11.57 -0.81
N ASN A 55 5.66 12.42 -1.56
CA ASN A 55 4.97 11.98 -2.79
C ASN A 55 5.94 11.54 -3.89
N ILE A 56 7.10 12.19 -4.04
CA ILE A 56 8.15 11.76 -4.98
C ILE A 56 8.65 10.36 -4.62
N ILE A 57 8.94 10.13 -3.34
CA ILE A 57 9.39 8.81 -2.85
C ILE A 57 8.29 7.75 -3.09
N ASN A 58 7.03 8.06 -2.77
CA ASN A 58 5.91 7.15 -3.05
C ASN A 58 5.78 6.83 -4.54
N ALA A 59 5.90 7.83 -5.42
CA ALA A 59 5.85 7.62 -6.86
C ALA A 59 7.00 6.72 -7.35
N LEU A 60 8.22 6.92 -6.83
CA LEU A 60 9.35 6.05 -7.12
C LEU A 60 9.05 4.60 -6.73
N PHE A 61 8.53 4.36 -5.53
CA PHE A 61 8.12 3.01 -5.10
C PHE A 61 7.00 2.43 -5.97
N MET A 62 6.03 3.24 -6.42
CA MET A 62 4.99 2.79 -7.36
C MET A 62 5.57 2.34 -8.70
N VAL A 63 6.54 3.07 -9.26
CA VAL A 63 7.21 2.69 -10.51
C VAL A 63 7.98 1.38 -10.34
N VAL A 64 8.74 1.24 -9.25
CA VAL A 64 9.48 0.01 -8.94
C VAL A 64 8.51 -1.17 -8.76
N ALA A 65 7.41 -0.98 -8.03
CA ALA A 65 6.40 -2.00 -7.82
C ALA A 65 5.70 -2.41 -9.14
N ALA A 66 5.44 -1.46 -10.03
CA ALA A 66 4.86 -1.75 -11.35
C ALA A 66 5.82 -2.58 -12.22
N ILE A 67 7.10 -2.21 -12.29
CA ILE A 67 8.13 -2.97 -13.01
C ILE A 67 8.26 -4.39 -12.42
N GLY A 68 8.34 -4.49 -11.09
CA GLY A 68 8.39 -5.79 -10.39
C GLY A 68 7.17 -6.65 -10.69
N THR A 69 5.97 -6.06 -10.66
CA THR A 69 4.71 -6.74 -10.98
C THR A 69 4.69 -7.24 -12.42
N LEU A 70 5.10 -6.41 -13.39
CA LEU A 70 5.22 -6.81 -14.79
C LEU A 70 6.16 -8.00 -14.97
N TRP A 71 7.30 -7.98 -14.26
CA TRP A 71 8.26 -9.09 -14.29
C TRP A 71 7.68 -10.38 -13.68
N MET A 72 6.94 -10.29 -12.57
CA MET A 72 6.28 -11.44 -11.95
C MET A 72 5.22 -12.04 -12.88
N LEU A 73 4.37 -11.19 -13.47
CA LEU A 73 3.34 -11.63 -14.40
C LEU A 73 3.94 -12.29 -15.66
N LYS A 74 5.08 -11.79 -16.16
CA LYS A 74 5.84 -12.46 -17.25
C LYS A 74 6.32 -13.87 -16.88
N ARG A 75 6.49 -14.16 -15.60
CA ARG A 75 6.83 -15.49 -15.06
C ARG A 75 5.60 -16.32 -14.68
N ALA A 76 4.42 -15.94 -15.15
CA ALA A 76 3.13 -16.61 -14.89
C ALA A 76 2.70 -16.62 -13.42
N PHE A 77 3.17 -15.66 -12.61
CA PHE A 77 2.62 -15.47 -11.26
C PHE A 77 1.15 -15.03 -11.35
N THR A 78 0.33 -15.53 -10.45
CA THR A 78 -1.08 -15.11 -10.34
C THR A 78 -1.20 -13.78 -9.60
N ILE A 79 -2.31 -13.05 -9.82
CA ILE A 79 -2.58 -11.79 -9.11
C ILE A 79 -2.51 -11.97 -7.58
N PRO A 80 -3.11 -13.01 -6.96
CA PRO A 80 -2.94 -13.25 -5.52
C PRO A 80 -1.48 -13.43 -5.08
N GLN A 81 -0.61 -14.05 -5.91
CA GLN A 81 0.81 -14.20 -5.58
C GLN A 81 1.56 -12.87 -5.64
N VAL A 82 1.16 -11.94 -6.53
CA VAL A 82 1.67 -10.57 -6.53
C VAL A 82 1.31 -9.87 -5.22
N PHE A 83 0.04 -9.91 -4.82
CA PHE A 83 -0.40 -9.35 -3.54
C PHE A 83 0.31 -9.99 -2.33
N LEU A 84 0.49 -11.32 -2.35
CA LEU A 84 1.22 -12.05 -1.30
C LEU A 84 2.67 -11.58 -1.20
N THR A 85 3.33 -11.38 -2.33
CA THR A 85 4.71 -10.88 -2.36
C THR A 85 4.79 -9.47 -1.78
N MET A 86 3.86 -8.59 -2.16
CA MET A 86 3.78 -7.25 -1.58
C MET A 86 3.49 -7.30 -0.07
N ALA A 87 2.64 -8.21 0.39
CA ALA A 87 2.36 -8.40 1.81
C ALA A 87 3.62 -8.83 2.59
N ILE A 88 4.39 -9.80 2.08
CA ILE A 88 5.64 -10.25 2.69
C ILE A 88 6.64 -9.09 2.75
N LEU A 89 6.83 -8.35 1.65
CA LEU A 89 7.74 -7.20 1.61
C LEU A 89 7.33 -6.12 2.62
N ASN A 90 6.04 -5.81 2.74
CA ASN A 90 5.54 -4.85 3.74
C ASN A 90 5.79 -5.33 5.18
N VAL A 91 5.62 -6.63 5.47
CA VAL A 91 5.94 -7.19 6.80
C VAL A 91 7.43 -7.05 7.10
N LEU A 92 8.31 -7.37 6.14
CA LEU A 92 9.76 -7.22 6.30
C LEU A 92 10.15 -5.76 6.57
N VAL A 93 9.60 -4.82 5.79
CA VAL A 93 9.81 -3.38 5.98
C VAL A 93 9.28 -2.91 7.32
N SER A 94 8.10 -3.37 7.74
CA SER A 94 7.52 -3.04 9.05
C SER A 94 8.41 -3.50 10.21
N VAL A 95 8.94 -4.72 10.15
CA VAL A 95 9.90 -5.25 11.13
C VAL A 95 11.19 -4.44 11.13
N TYR A 96 11.69 -4.07 9.95
CA TYR A 96 12.87 -3.22 9.81
C TYR A 96 12.67 -1.83 10.42
N ILE A 97 11.57 -1.15 10.08
CA ILE A 97 11.20 0.17 10.61
C ILE A 97 11.08 0.12 12.14
N ARG A 98 10.45 -0.93 12.70
CA ARG A 98 10.33 -1.09 14.16
C ARG A 98 11.69 -1.17 14.86
N ARG A 99 12.73 -1.72 14.22
CA ARG A 99 14.08 -1.76 14.78
C ARG A 99 14.80 -0.40 14.68
N LEU A 100 14.41 0.42 13.72
CA LEU A 100 14.99 1.74 13.48
C LEU A 100 14.38 2.84 14.34
N LEU A 101 13.09 2.74 14.68
CA LEU A 101 12.51 3.59 15.71
C LEU A 101 13.06 3.10 17.05
N PRO A 102 13.93 3.89 17.73
CA PRO A 102 14.25 3.61 19.12
C PRO A 102 12.92 3.67 19.89
N ASN A 103 12.73 2.74 20.83
CA ASN A 103 11.58 2.80 21.74
C ASN A 103 11.50 4.22 22.35
N PRO A 104 10.29 4.75 22.60
CA PRO A 104 10.11 6.07 23.21
C PRO A 104 10.90 6.23 24.51
#